data_AF-A0A250FP86-F1
#
_entry.id   AF-A0A250FP86-F1
#
_cell.length_a   1.000
_cell.length_b   1.000
_cell.length_c   1.000
_cell.angle_alpha   90.00
_cell.angle_beta   90.00
_cell.angle_gamma   90.00
#
_symmetry.space_group_name_H-M   'P 1'
#
loop_
_entity.id
_entity.type
_entity.pdbx_description
1 polymer ?
#
loop_
_entity_poly.entity_id
_entity_poly.type
_entity_poly.pdbx_seq_one_letter_code
_entity_poly.pdbx_strand_id
1 'polypeptide(L)'
;MDIIYMIWFVPLFLFLFALFYFVVMRKNDFEKRLAIFYPYRQLPQKREAYMQKVSKYNHIMFALFLLPFFILVYVLFKENYQEISEANTSFSDENLMLILATLLPLFVCYYIIFYMQKRSRKAKRMLLEQMSDTDFELLLKLRDNLSFPYKYDPPFVLCNNHLYIFLFHTIKEIDPTQITSVKWYSNRHRFIVRIKDPKAKVTAFSISKSALDIFLQIVEQYTKLNLLTDQKNK
;
A
#
# COMPACT_ATOMS: atom_id res chain seq x y z
N MET A 1 -14.53 22.93 -25.65
CA MET A 1 -14.01 22.64 -24.30
C MET A 1 -13.33 23.89 -23.78
N ASP A 2 -13.92 24.59 -22.82
CA ASP A 2 -13.30 25.79 -22.24
C ASP A 2 -11.95 25.43 -21.63
N ILE A 3 -10.93 26.26 -21.90
CA ILE A 3 -9.57 26.14 -21.37
C ILE A 3 -9.57 25.85 -19.85
N ILE A 4 -10.59 26.34 -19.15
CA ILE A 4 -10.85 26.14 -17.72
C ILE A 4 -10.96 24.64 -17.36
N TYR A 5 -11.67 23.82 -18.14
CA TYR A 5 -11.82 22.39 -17.85
C TYR A 5 -10.49 21.63 -18.04
N MET A 6 -9.69 21.99 -19.06
CA MET A 6 -8.37 21.38 -19.27
C MET A 6 -7.42 21.69 -18.12
N ILE A 7 -7.43 22.93 -17.64
CA ILE A 7 -6.64 23.36 -16.47
C ILE A 7 -7.01 22.56 -15.22
N TRP A 8 -8.28 22.16 -15.06
CA TRP A 8 -8.73 21.46 -13.86
C TRP A 8 -8.25 20.00 -13.77
N PHE A 9 -8.07 19.33 -14.92
CA PHE A 9 -7.55 17.96 -14.97
C PHE A 9 -6.01 17.87 -14.93
N VAL A 10 -5.29 18.92 -15.34
CA VAL A 10 -3.81 18.91 -15.36
C VAL A 10 -3.20 18.53 -14.00
N PRO A 11 -3.61 19.10 -12.85
CA PRO A 11 -3.09 18.70 -11.54
C PRO A 11 -3.31 17.21 -11.23
N LEU A 12 -4.47 16.65 -11.62
CA LEU A 12 -4.79 15.24 -11.42
C LEU A 12 -3.84 14.35 -12.23
N PHE A 13 -3.64 14.65 -13.52
CA PHE A 13 -2.72 13.88 -14.36
C PHE A 13 -1.27 13.97 -13.89
N LEU A 14 -0.81 15.16 -13.46
CA LEU A 14 0.53 15.33 -12.89
C LEU A 14 0.70 14.52 -11.61
N PHE A 15 -0.30 14.53 -10.72
CA PHE A 15 -0.28 13.73 -9.50
C PHE A 15 -0.24 12.22 -9.80
N LEU A 16 -1.06 11.74 -10.73
CA LEU A 16 -1.07 10.34 -11.15
C LEU A 16 0.24 9.92 -11.82
N PHE A 17 0.82 10.79 -12.64
CA PHE A 17 2.12 10.54 -13.26
C PHE A 17 3.23 10.43 -12.21
N ALA A 18 3.25 11.33 -11.22
CA ALA A 18 4.18 11.25 -10.09
C ALA A 18 3.99 9.96 -9.27
N LEU A 19 2.74 9.59 -8.96
CA LEU A 19 2.43 8.33 -8.28
C LEU A 19 2.89 7.12 -9.09
N PHE A 20 2.60 7.08 -10.39
CA PHE A 20 3.06 6.03 -11.28
C PHE A 20 4.58 5.90 -11.26
N TYR A 21 5.29 7.02 -11.35
CA TYR A 21 6.75 7.04 -11.29
C TYR A 21 7.27 6.47 -9.95
N PHE A 22 6.74 6.92 -8.82
CA PHE A 22 7.21 6.44 -7.51
C PHE A 22 6.81 5.00 -7.18
N VAL A 23 5.66 4.52 -7.66
CA VAL A 23 5.13 3.19 -7.35
C VAL A 23 5.67 2.13 -8.31
N VAL A 24 5.75 2.44 -9.61
CA VAL A 24 5.98 1.47 -10.68
C VAL A 24 7.40 1.55 -11.23
N MET A 25 7.90 2.76 -11.50
CA MET A 25 9.19 2.96 -12.16
C MET A 25 10.37 2.97 -11.18
N ARG A 26 10.22 3.68 -10.06
CA ARG A 26 11.27 3.80 -9.05
C ARG A 26 11.36 2.52 -8.24
N LYS A 27 12.46 1.78 -8.39
CA LYS A 27 12.75 0.57 -7.61
C LYS A 27 13.91 0.79 -6.65
N ASN A 28 13.69 0.45 -5.38
CA ASN A 28 14.78 0.37 -4.40
C ASN A 28 15.53 -0.98 -4.51
N ASP A 29 16.55 -1.18 -3.68
CA ASP A 29 17.40 -2.36 -3.77
C ASP A 29 16.64 -3.66 -3.43
N PHE A 30 15.74 -3.64 -2.45
CA PHE A 30 14.84 -4.75 -2.17
C PHE A 30 13.92 -5.07 -3.37
N GLU A 31 13.33 -4.06 -4.00
CA GLU A 31 12.43 -4.22 -5.14
C GLU A 31 13.15 -4.71 -6.40
N LYS A 32 14.42 -4.38 -6.58
CA LYS A 32 15.27 -4.97 -7.63
C LYS A 32 15.47 -6.47 -7.39
N ARG A 33 15.77 -6.88 -6.16
CA ARG A 33 15.86 -8.32 -5.80
C ARG A 33 14.51 -9.02 -5.98
N LEU A 34 13.42 -8.37 -5.56
CA LEU A 34 12.06 -8.86 -5.73
C LEU A 34 11.66 -9.02 -7.20
N ALA A 35 12.15 -8.15 -8.10
CA ALA A 35 11.89 -8.27 -9.52
C ALA A 35 12.44 -9.58 -10.09
N ILE A 36 13.64 -9.98 -9.67
CA ILE A 36 14.34 -11.20 -10.11
C ILE A 36 13.82 -12.45 -9.40
N PHE A 37 13.24 -12.31 -8.20
CA PHE A 37 12.71 -13.43 -7.43
C PHE A 37 11.71 -14.28 -8.21
N TYR A 38 11.92 -15.59 -8.20
CA TYR A 38 10.99 -16.61 -8.68
C TYR A 38 10.68 -17.58 -7.54
N PRO A 39 9.40 -17.90 -7.27
CA PRO A 39 9.01 -18.80 -6.19
C PRO A 39 9.46 -20.22 -6.54
N TYR A 40 10.61 -20.63 -6.01
CA TYR A 40 11.24 -21.90 -6.35
C TYR A 40 10.79 -23.03 -5.41
N ARG A 41 10.40 -22.69 -4.17
CA ARG A 41 10.05 -23.67 -3.14
C ARG A 41 8.55 -23.68 -2.88
N GLN A 42 8.02 -24.88 -2.67
CA GLN A 42 6.70 -25.02 -2.04
C GLN A 42 6.80 -24.49 -0.61
N LEU A 43 5.81 -23.69 -0.21
CA LEU A 43 5.76 -23.22 1.16
C LEU A 43 5.32 -24.36 2.07
N PRO A 44 5.77 -24.39 3.33
CA PRO A 44 5.15 -25.23 4.35
C PRO A 44 3.63 -24.99 4.37
N GLN A 45 2.86 -26.06 4.61
CA GLN A 45 1.39 -26.05 4.52
C GLN A 45 0.74 -24.88 5.28
N LYS A 46 1.22 -24.54 6.48
CA LYS A 46 0.72 -23.40 7.27
C LYS A 46 0.92 -22.05 6.56
N ARG A 47 2.10 -21.85 5.94
CA ARG A 47 2.45 -20.61 5.23
C ARG A 47 1.70 -20.51 3.90
N GLU A 48 1.46 -21.64 3.25
CA GLU A 48 0.64 -21.71 2.05
C GLU A 48 -0.83 -21.36 2.34
N ALA A 49 -1.42 -21.93 3.40
CA ALA A 49 -2.76 -21.58 3.85
C ALA A 49 -2.88 -20.10 4.22
N TYR A 50 -1.85 -19.51 4.84
CA TYR A 50 -1.78 -18.07 5.07
C TYR A 50 -1.79 -17.30 3.74
N MET A 51 -0.98 -17.70 2.76
CA MET A 51 -0.88 -17.02 1.47
C MET A 51 -2.18 -17.09 0.67
N GLN A 52 -2.90 -18.21 0.73
CA GLN A 52 -4.24 -18.36 0.14
C GLN A 52 -5.23 -17.36 0.76
N LYS A 53 -5.22 -17.21 2.09
CA LYS A 53 -6.06 -16.22 2.78
C LYS A 53 -5.69 -14.79 2.39
N VAL A 54 -4.40 -14.46 2.29
CA VAL A 54 -3.94 -13.14 1.78
C VAL A 54 -4.45 -12.90 0.37
N SER A 55 -4.37 -13.89 -0.52
CA SER A 55 -4.84 -13.77 -1.90
C SER A 55 -6.35 -13.51 -1.98
N LYS A 56 -7.14 -14.33 -1.25
CA LYS A 56 -8.60 -14.17 -1.16
C LYS A 56 -8.97 -12.79 -0.61
N TYR A 57 -8.28 -12.36 0.44
CA TYR A 57 -8.50 -11.05 1.05
C TYR A 57 -8.21 -9.90 0.10
N ASN A 58 -7.05 -9.92 -0.58
CA ASN A 58 -6.69 -8.89 -1.55
C ASN A 58 -7.70 -8.81 -2.70
N HIS A 59 -8.23 -9.96 -3.15
CA HIS A 59 -9.26 -9.98 -4.18
C HIS A 59 -10.57 -9.33 -3.72
N ILE A 60 -11.02 -9.63 -2.49
CA ILE A 60 -12.20 -8.98 -1.89
C ILE A 60 -11.98 -7.47 -1.73
N MET A 61 -10.83 -7.05 -1.20
CA MET A 61 -10.50 -5.64 -1.04
C MET A 61 -10.44 -4.91 -2.39
N PHE A 62 -9.89 -5.56 -3.42
CA PHE A 62 -9.85 -5.01 -4.77
C PHE A 62 -11.25 -4.87 -5.37
N ALA A 63 -12.11 -5.87 -5.21
CA ALA A 63 -13.50 -5.81 -5.66
C ALA A 63 -14.30 -4.70 -4.96
N LEU A 64 -14.17 -4.57 -3.64
CA LEU A 64 -14.78 -3.49 -2.86
C LEU A 64 -14.28 -2.11 -3.31
N PHE A 65 -12.99 -2.00 -3.62
CA PHE A 65 -12.43 -0.76 -4.16
C PHE A 65 -12.98 -0.44 -5.55
N LEU A 66 -13.20 -1.45 -6.42
CA LEU A 66 -13.70 -1.24 -7.78
C LEU A 66 -15.18 -0.87 -7.87
N LEU A 67 -15.99 -1.31 -6.91
CA LEU A 67 -17.43 -1.10 -6.88
C LEU A 67 -17.86 0.38 -7.10
N PRO A 68 -17.33 1.38 -6.38
CA PRO A 68 -17.68 2.78 -6.62
C PRO A 68 -17.30 3.26 -8.02
N PHE A 69 -16.26 2.72 -8.64
CA PHE A 69 -15.86 3.09 -10.01
C PHE A 69 -16.86 2.59 -11.05
N PHE A 70 -17.42 1.39 -10.87
CA PHE A 70 -18.49 0.91 -11.76
C PHE A 70 -19.73 1.79 -11.67
N ILE A 71 -20.09 2.26 -10.47
CA ILE A 71 -21.20 3.20 -10.27
C ILE A 71 -20.90 4.52 -10.97
N LEU A 72 -19.70 5.08 -10.80
CA LEU A 72 -19.28 6.31 -11.46
C LEU A 72 -19.36 6.20 -12.98
N VAL A 73 -18.82 5.11 -13.55
CA VAL A 73 -18.89 4.84 -14.99
C VAL A 73 -20.35 4.76 -15.45
N TYR A 74 -21.21 4.01 -14.73
CA TYR A 74 -22.62 3.90 -15.07
C TYR A 74 -23.34 5.26 -15.08
N VAL A 75 -23.11 6.09 -14.06
CA VAL A 75 -23.70 7.43 -13.95
C VAL A 75 -23.25 8.32 -15.12
N LEU A 76 -21.96 8.34 -15.43
CA LEU A 76 -21.41 9.12 -16.56
C LEU A 76 -22.02 8.70 -17.90
N PHE A 77 -22.16 7.39 -18.14
CA PHE A 77 -22.80 6.90 -19.36
C PHE A 77 -24.29 7.24 -19.41
N LYS A 78 -25.00 7.13 -18.28
CA LYS A 78 -26.43 7.43 -18.20
C LYS A 78 -26.71 8.91 -18.45
N GLU A 79 -25.98 9.81 -17.80
CA GLU A 79 -26.13 11.26 -17.94
C GLU A 79 -25.87 11.69 -19.38
N ASN A 80 -24.75 11.27 -19.96
CA ASN A 80 -24.43 11.59 -21.35
C ASN A 80 -25.46 11.02 -22.34
N TYR A 81 -25.96 9.80 -22.12
CA TYR A 81 -27.00 9.22 -22.97
C TYR A 81 -28.33 9.99 -22.86
N GLN A 82 -28.71 10.40 -21.66
CA GLN A 82 -29.95 11.14 -21.43
C GLN A 82 -29.88 12.53 -22.06
N GLU A 83 -28.76 13.25 -21.92
CA GLU A 83 -28.55 14.55 -22.55
C GLU A 83 -28.64 14.48 -24.09
N ILE A 84 -28.02 13.46 -24.68
CA ILE A 84 -28.08 13.20 -26.14
C ILE A 84 -29.53 12.90 -26.59
N SER A 85 -30.24 12.08 -25.82
CA SER A 85 -31.62 11.69 -26.13
C SER A 85 -32.61 12.85 -26.00
N GLU A 86 -32.42 13.74 -25.02
CA GLU A 86 -33.31 14.89 -24.79
C GLU A 86 -33.02 16.02 -25.79
N ALA A 87 -31.74 16.24 -26.13
CA ALA A 87 -31.35 17.31 -27.04
C ALA A 87 -31.48 16.95 -28.54
N ASN A 88 -31.77 15.68 -28.90
CA ASN A 88 -31.70 15.17 -30.29
C ASN A 88 -30.36 15.51 -30.98
N THR A 89 -29.30 15.69 -30.19
CA THR A 89 -27.97 16.04 -30.69
C THR A 89 -27.16 14.77 -30.93
N SER A 90 -26.26 14.79 -31.91
CA SER A 90 -25.28 13.72 -32.05
C SER A 90 -24.28 13.75 -30.90
N PHE A 91 -23.75 12.58 -30.52
CA PHE A 91 -22.63 12.47 -29.57
C PHE A 91 -21.48 13.40 -30.01
N SER A 92 -21.17 14.40 -29.19
CA SER A 92 -20.19 15.44 -29.52
C SER A 92 -18.76 15.02 -29.15
N ASP A 93 -17.77 15.62 -29.82
CA ASP A 93 -16.36 15.46 -29.45
C ASP A 93 -16.08 15.91 -28.01
N GLU A 94 -16.85 16.84 -27.47
CA GLU A 94 -16.73 17.31 -26.09
C GLU A 94 -17.15 16.23 -25.09
N ASN A 95 -18.24 15.52 -25.37
CA ASN A 95 -18.70 14.38 -24.56
C ASN A 95 -17.68 13.23 -24.60
N LEU A 96 -17.09 12.98 -25.77
CA LEU A 96 -16.00 12.01 -25.92
C LEU A 96 -14.80 12.39 -25.04
N MET A 97 -14.36 13.65 -25.11
CA MET A 97 -13.21 14.15 -24.36
C MET A 97 -13.46 14.12 -22.85
N LEU A 98 -14.67 14.43 -22.38
CA LEU A 98 -15.03 14.33 -20.95
C LEU A 98 -15.00 12.88 -20.45
N ILE A 99 -15.52 11.94 -21.24
CA ILE A 99 -15.46 10.51 -20.93
C ILE A 99 -14.00 10.07 -20.85
N LEU A 100 -13.16 10.42 -21.84
CA LEU A 100 -11.74 10.05 -21.84
C LEU A 100 -10.98 10.69 -20.67
N ALA A 101 -11.19 11.97 -20.41
CA ALA A 101 -10.58 12.70 -19.31
C ALA A 101 -10.95 12.10 -17.94
N THR A 102 -12.09 11.43 -17.84
CA THR A 102 -12.52 10.75 -16.61
C THR A 102 -12.02 9.30 -16.56
N LEU A 103 -12.19 8.51 -17.63
CA LEU A 103 -11.83 7.09 -17.66
C LEU A 103 -10.31 6.86 -17.62
N LEU A 104 -9.51 7.74 -18.26
CA LEU A 104 -8.06 7.56 -18.32
C LEU A 104 -7.40 7.63 -16.92
N PRO A 105 -7.67 8.65 -16.08
CA PRO A 105 -7.24 8.65 -14.68
C PRO A 105 -7.66 7.40 -13.91
N LEU A 106 -8.89 6.92 -14.11
CA LEU A 106 -9.40 5.72 -13.45
C LEU A 106 -8.60 4.48 -13.84
N PHE A 107 -8.29 4.32 -15.12
CA PHE A 107 -7.47 3.22 -15.61
C PHE A 107 -6.04 3.27 -15.06
N VAL A 108 -5.44 4.46 -14.96
CA VAL A 108 -4.12 4.65 -14.35
C VAL A 108 -4.15 4.29 -12.86
N CYS A 109 -5.16 4.76 -12.11
CA CYS A 109 -5.36 4.39 -10.70
C CYS A 109 -5.50 2.87 -10.52
N TYR A 110 -6.32 2.24 -11.36
CA TYR A 110 -6.51 0.79 -11.39
C TYR A 110 -5.17 0.07 -11.56
N TYR A 111 -4.39 0.48 -12.56
CA TYR A 111 -3.09 -0.12 -12.86
C TYR A 111 -2.12 0.02 -11.69
N ILE A 112 -2.03 1.21 -11.08
CA ILE A 112 -1.16 1.47 -9.92
C ILE A 112 -1.54 0.55 -8.75
N ILE A 113 -2.82 0.42 -8.42
CA ILE A 113 -3.28 -0.41 -7.30
C ILE A 113 -3.05 -1.89 -7.60
N PHE A 114 -3.36 -2.34 -8.82
CA PHE A 114 -3.06 -3.70 -9.26
C PHE A 114 -1.56 -4.01 -9.12
N TYR A 115 -0.69 -3.08 -9.55
CA TYR A 115 0.75 -3.21 -9.41
C TYR A 115 1.17 -3.30 -7.93
N MET A 116 0.65 -2.43 -7.07
CA MET A 116 0.92 -2.45 -5.63
C MET A 116 0.55 -3.81 -5.00
N GLN A 117 -0.62 -4.35 -5.34
CA GLN A 117 -1.06 -5.65 -4.84
C GLN A 117 -0.20 -6.79 -5.36
N LYS A 118 0.16 -6.77 -6.65
CA LYS A 118 1.04 -7.78 -7.26
C LYS A 118 2.42 -7.77 -6.61
N ARG A 119 3.00 -6.57 -6.40
CA ARG A 119 4.26 -6.38 -5.68
C ARG A 119 4.19 -6.89 -4.25
N SER A 120 3.18 -6.45 -3.48
CA SER A 120 2.99 -6.84 -2.08
C SER A 120 2.82 -8.37 -1.95
N ARG A 121 2.04 -9.00 -2.83
CA ARG A 121 1.89 -10.45 -2.89
C ARG A 121 3.21 -11.17 -3.15
N LYS A 122 3.98 -10.69 -4.14
CA LYS A 122 5.29 -11.26 -4.48
C LYS A 122 6.27 -11.12 -3.31
N ALA A 123 6.29 -9.96 -2.66
CA ALA A 123 7.14 -9.70 -1.50
C ALA A 123 6.78 -10.62 -0.33
N LYS A 124 5.48 -10.74 0.01
CA LYS A 124 5.02 -11.66 1.06
C LYS A 124 5.42 -13.10 0.75
N ARG A 125 5.33 -13.55 -0.51
CA ARG A 125 5.78 -14.90 -0.91
C ARG A 125 7.29 -15.07 -0.69
N MET A 126 8.10 -14.11 -1.16
CA MET A 126 9.55 -14.13 -0.96
C MET A 126 9.94 -14.16 0.51
N LEU A 127 9.31 -13.31 1.33
CA LEU A 127 9.56 -13.25 2.77
C LEU A 127 9.16 -14.58 3.43
N LEU A 128 8.00 -15.13 3.12
CA LEU A 128 7.54 -16.41 3.68
C LEU A 128 8.45 -17.60 3.32
N GLU A 129 9.15 -17.57 2.19
CA GLU A 129 10.14 -18.59 1.82
C GLU A 129 11.44 -18.47 2.63
N GLN A 130 11.76 -17.26 3.09
CA GLN A 130 13.00 -16.95 3.82
C GLN A 130 12.82 -16.91 5.34
N MET A 131 11.59 -16.73 5.80
CA MET A 131 11.21 -16.51 7.20
C MET A 131 11.47 -17.75 8.07
N SER A 132 11.96 -17.54 9.30
CA SER A 132 12.02 -18.58 10.33
C SER A 132 10.62 -18.89 10.87
N ASP A 133 10.46 -19.99 11.61
CA ASP A 133 9.17 -20.31 12.22
C ASP A 133 8.79 -19.30 13.32
N THR A 134 9.76 -18.75 14.05
CA THR A 134 9.53 -17.72 15.07
C THR A 134 9.04 -16.41 14.45
N ASP A 135 9.64 -15.98 13.35
CA ASP A 135 9.23 -14.78 12.61
C ASP A 135 7.83 -14.97 12.01
N PHE A 136 7.50 -16.20 11.59
CA PHE A 136 6.18 -16.53 11.08
C PHE A 136 5.11 -16.46 12.18
N GLU A 137 5.36 -17.00 13.37
CA GLU A 137 4.43 -16.85 14.50
C GLU A 137 4.24 -15.38 14.90
N LEU A 138 5.30 -14.56 14.84
CA LEU A 138 5.20 -13.10 15.05
C LEU A 138 4.31 -12.44 13.98
N LEU A 139 4.43 -12.84 12.72
CA LEU A 139 3.56 -12.37 11.63
C LEU A 139 2.08 -12.77 11.87
N LEU A 140 1.82 -13.98 12.37
CA LEU A 140 0.46 -14.42 12.72
C LEU A 140 -0.10 -13.62 13.90
N LYS A 141 0.70 -13.38 14.94
CA LYS A 141 0.33 -12.52 16.08
C LYS A 141 0.03 -11.09 15.62
N LEU A 142 0.80 -10.55 14.68
CA LEU A 142 0.54 -9.24 14.10
C LEU A 142 -0.79 -9.23 13.31
N ARG A 143 -1.02 -10.24 12.47
CA ARG A 143 -2.27 -10.42 11.72
C ARG A 143 -3.49 -10.47 12.64
N ASP A 144 -3.41 -11.21 13.74
CA ASP A 144 -4.55 -11.37 14.66
C ASP A 144 -4.90 -10.09 15.42
N ASN A 145 -3.93 -9.18 15.53
CA ASN A 145 -4.08 -7.85 16.08
C ASN A 145 -4.56 -6.81 15.07
N LEU A 146 -4.67 -7.16 13.78
CA LEU A 146 -5.15 -6.29 12.71
C LEU A 146 -6.62 -6.58 12.40
N SER A 147 -7.42 -5.53 12.40
CA SER A 147 -8.83 -5.57 12.01
C SER A 147 -9.00 -5.32 10.51
N PHE A 148 -10.19 -5.62 9.98
CA PHE A 148 -10.58 -5.17 8.64
C PHE A 148 -10.48 -3.63 8.56
N PRO A 149 -9.93 -3.03 7.48
CA PRO A 149 -9.51 -3.63 6.21
C PRO A 149 -8.02 -4.05 6.10
N TYR A 150 -7.29 -4.22 7.20
CA TYR A 150 -5.83 -4.45 7.18
C TYR A 150 -5.39 -5.84 7.66
N LYS A 151 -6.33 -6.75 7.93
CA LYS A 151 -6.06 -8.05 8.56
C LYS A 151 -4.91 -8.84 7.92
N TYR A 152 -4.80 -8.81 6.59
CA TYR A 152 -3.76 -9.52 5.82
C TYR A 152 -2.76 -8.59 5.12
N ASP A 153 -2.75 -7.31 5.50
CA ASP A 153 -1.83 -6.31 4.96
C ASP A 153 -1.06 -5.64 6.10
N PRO A 154 -0.11 -6.37 6.72
CA PRO A 154 0.64 -5.84 7.84
C PRO A 154 1.51 -4.67 7.39
N PRO A 155 1.60 -3.60 8.20
CA PRO A 155 2.39 -2.41 7.85
C PRO A 155 3.90 -2.68 7.86
N PHE A 156 4.34 -3.71 8.57
CA PHE A 156 5.72 -4.18 8.60
C PHE A 156 5.79 -5.70 8.80
N VAL A 157 6.92 -6.29 8.45
CA VAL A 157 7.22 -7.71 8.66
C VAL A 157 8.69 -7.83 9.09
N LEU A 158 8.96 -8.59 10.14
CA LEU A 158 10.32 -8.98 10.51
C LEU A 158 10.64 -10.30 9.80
N CYS A 159 11.78 -10.37 9.12
CA CYS A 159 12.24 -11.60 8.49
C CYS A 159 13.78 -11.59 8.42
N ASN A 160 14.42 -12.66 8.91
CA ASN A 160 15.88 -12.80 8.89
C ASN A 160 16.60 -11.56 9.46
N ASN A 161 16.16 -11.12 10.64
CA ASN A 161 16.71 -9.98 11.37
C ASN A 161 16.58 -8.63 10.64
N HIS A 162 15.84 -8.57 9.52
CA HIS A 162 15.57 -7.34 8.78
C HIS A 162 14.09 -6.98 8.91
N LEU A 163 13.84 -5.67 9.01
CA LEU A 163 12.50 -5.11 9.13
C LEU A 163 12.05 -4.58 7.76
N TYR A 164 11.00 -5.19 7.22
CA TYR A 164 10.41 -4.82 5.94
C TYR A 164 9.16 -3.97 6.18
N ILE A 165 9.23 -2.69 5.86
CA ILE A 165 8.11 -1.74 5.99
C ILE A 165 7.37 -1.63 4.66
N PHE A 166 6.09 -1.96 4.69
CA PHE A 166 5.20 -1.90 3.54
C PHE A 166 4.60 -0.51 3.42
N LEU A 167 5.20 0.35 2.58
CA LEU A 167 4.64 1.65 2.22
C LEU A 167 3.80 1.50 0.95
N PHE A 168 2.89 2.45 0.74
CA PHE A 168 2.05 2.45 -0.47
C PHE A 168 2.91 2.54 -1.75
N HIS A 169 3.97 3.35 -1.74
CA HIS A 169 4.82 3.57 -2.91
C HIS A 169 6.01 2.60 -3.02
N THR A 170 6.48 2.01 -1.92
CA THR A 170 7.66 1.13 -1.96
C THR A 170 7.72 0.21 -0.73
N ILE A 171 8.48 -0.88 -0.79
CA ILE A 171 8.75 -1.74 0.36
C ILE A 171 10.17 -1.46 0.84
N LYS A 172 10.33 -0.86 2.02
CA LYS A 172 11.65 -0.54 2.56
C LYS A 172 12.14 -1.66 3.46
N GLU A 173 13.32 -2.17 3.14
CA GLU A 173 14.11 -3.01 4.03
C GLU A 173 14.95 -2.11 4.95
N ILE A 174 14.91 -2.38 6.24
CA ILE A 174 15.64 -1.65 7.28
C ILE A 174 16.32 -2.67 8.18
N ASP A 175 17.61 -2.51 8.40
CA ASP A 175 18.30 -3.19 9.50
C ASP A 175 17.87 -2.53 10.81
N PRO A 176 17.15 -3.25 11.70
CA PRO A 176 16.63 -2.67 12.93
C PRO A 176 17.74 -2.17 13.85
N THR A 177 18.95 -2.73 13.79
CA THR A 177 20.11 -2.27 14.61
C THR A 177 20.58 -0.88 14.21
N GLN A 178 20.30 -0.46 12.98
CA GLN A 178 20.65 0.85 12.46
C GLN A 178 19.59 1.90 12.80
N ILE A 179 18.51 1.56 13.51
CA ILE A 179 17.51 2.57 13.87
C ILE A 179 18.11 3.52 14.90
N THR A 180 18.23 4.81 14.55
CA THR A 180 18.79 5.84 15.44
C THR A 180 17.76 6.51 16.34
N SER A 181 16.51 6.58 15.88
CA SER A 181 15.41 7.11 16.68
C SER A 181 14.07 6.63 16.13
N VAL A 182 13.14 6.35 17.05
CA VAL A 182 11.73 6.11 16.74
C VAL A 182 10.91 7.17 17.45
N LYS A 183 10.10 7.92 16.68
CA LYS A 183 9.09 8.82 17.24
C LYS A 183 7.73 8.36 16.74
N TRP A 184 6.74 8.37 17.61
CA TRP A 184 5.38 8.08 17.21
C TRP A 184 4.42 9.11 17.81
N TYR A 185 3.36 9.39 17.09
CA TYR A 185 2.31 10.30 17.52
C TYR A 185 0.95 9.69 17.28
N SER A 186 0.05 9.92 18.23
CA SER A 186 -1.35 9.52 18.12
C SER A 186 -2.08 10.48 17.17
N ASN A 187 -2.87 9.91 16.28
CA ASN A 187 -3.94 10.57 15.55
C ASN A 187 -5.26 9.90 15.96
N ARG A 188 -6.41 10.57 15.79
CA ARG A 188 -7.73 10.15 16.33
C ARG A 188 -8.01 8.65 16.27
N HIS A 189 -7.56 7.94 15.22
CA HIS A 189 -7.78 6.49 15.05
C HIS A 189 -6.51 5.65 14.78
N ARG A 190 -5.31 6.26 14.67
CA ARG A 190 -4.07 5.57 14.28
C ARG A 190 -2.82 6.22 14.84
N PHE A 191 -1.74 5.46 14.92
CA PHE A 191 -0.42 5.98 15.21
C PHE A 191 0.36 6.19 13.93
N ILE A 192 1.15 7.27 13.88
CA ILE A 192 2.13 7.47 12.82
C ILE A 192 3.51 7.32 13.45
N VAL A 193 4.26 6.34 12.97
CA VAL A 193 5.62 6.06 13.41
C VAL A 193 6.59 6.67 12.41
N ARG A 194 7.59 7.38 12.93
CA ARG A 194 8.72 7.95 12.21
C ARG A 194 9.99 7.30 12.70
N ILE A 195 10.63 6.56 11.80
CA ILE A 195 11.93 5.94 12.04
C ILE A 195 12.99 6.78 11.34
N LYS A 196 14.10 7.03 12.03
CA LYS A 196 15.28 7.68 11.46
C LYS A 196 16.41 6.66 11.29
N ASP A 197 16.87 6.52 10.05
CA ASP A 197 18.07 5.77 9.66
C ASP A 197 19.35 6.62 9.88
N PRO A 198 20.55 6.05 10.07
CA PRO A 198 21.83 6.74 10.19
C PRO A 198 22.07 7.81 9.12
N LYS A 199 21.53 7.66 7.91
CA LYS A 199 21.60 8.69 6.84
C LYS A 199 20.60 9.84 7.03
N ALA A 200 20.04 10.01 8.23
CA ALA A 200 18.98 10.94 8.57
C ALA A 200 17.69 10.83 7.72
N LYS A 201 17.53 9.73 6.97
CA LYS A 201 16.32 9.47 6.20
C LYS A 201 15.19 9.10 7.14
N VAL A 202 14.11 9.87 7.09
CA VAL A 202 12.90 9.60 7.87
C VAL A 202 11.96 8.72 7.06
N THR A 203 11.60 7.58 7.64
CA THR A 203 10.52 6.72 7.12
C THR A 203 9.32 6.88 8.03
N ALA A 204 8.21 7.35 7.46
CA ALA A 204 6.94 7.50 8.16
C ALA A 204 5.92 6.48 7.64
N PHE A 205 5.22 5.82 8.55
CA PHE A 205 4.15 4.88 8.21
C PHE A 205 3.09 4.86 9.32
N SER A 206 1.88 4.46 8.96
CA SER A 206 0.75 4.44 9.87
C SER A 206 0.43 3.03 10.33
N ILE A 207 0.19 2.86 11.63
CA ILE A 207 -0.11 1.57 12.26
C ILE A 207 -1.22 1.68 13.30
N SER A 208 -1.86 0.55 13.61
CA SER A 208 -2.79 0.44 14.72
C SER A 208 -2.04 0.46 16.06
N LYS A 209 -2.76 0.70 17.16
CA LYS A 209 -2.21 0.61 18.52
C LYS A 209 -1.57 -0.76 18.78
N SER A 210 -2.30 -1.82 18.46
CA SER A 210 -1.87 -3.20 18.66
C SER A 210 -0.61 -3.55 17.84
N ALA A 211 -0.48 -3.03 16.63
CA ALA A 211 0.71 -3.20 15.80
C ALA A 211 1.89 -2.33 16.28
N LEU A 212 1.63 -1.16 16.89
CA LEU A 212 2.66 -0.31 17.49
C LEU A 212 3.35 -1.02 18.64
N ASP A 213 2.60 -1.66 19.54
CA ASP A 213 3.20 -2.35 20.69
C ASP A 213 4.16 -3.46 20.24
N ILE A 214 3.75 -4.25 19.23
CA ILE A 214 4.61 -5.28 18.62
C ILE A 214 5.83 -4.65 17.93
N PHE A 215 5.62 -3.56 17.20
CA PHE A 215 6.71 -2.86 16.50
C PHE A 215 7.78 -2.36 17.48
N LEU A 216 7.37 -1.72 18.58
CA LEU A 216 8.29 -1.19 19.58
C LEU A 216 9.06 -2.32 20.26
N GLN A 217 8.39 -3.42 20.62
CA GLN A 217 9.05 -4.60 21.18
C GLN A 217 10.14 -5.16 20.26
N ILE A 218 9.87 -5.22 18.94
CA ILE A 218 10.88 -5.65 17.97
C ILE A 218 12.05 -4.67 17.98
N VAL A 219 11.81 -3.35 17.86
CA VAL A 219 12.91 -2.38 17.80
C VAL A 219 13.75 -2.40 19.08
N GLU A 220 13.15 -2.53 20.26
CA GLU A 220 13.84 -2.64 21.55
C GLU A 220 14.71 -3.90 21.67
N GLN A 221 14.35 -5.00 21.00
CA GLN A 221 15.19 -6.21 20.97
C GLN A 221 16.50 -6.00 20.21
N TYR A 222 16.49 -5.15 19.19
CA TYR A 222 17.65 -4.92 18.30
C TYR A 222 18.42 -3.65 18.62
N THR A 223 17.83 -2.73 19.40
CA THR A 223 18.44 -1.46 19.75
C THR A 223 18.32 -1.22 21.24
N LYS A 224 19.34 -0.62 21.86
CA LYS A 224 19.27 -0.12 23.24
C LYS A 224 18.47 1.19 23.36
N LEU A 225 17.55 1.44 22.43
CA LEU A 225 16.69 2.61 22.47
C LEU A 225 15.66 2.39 23.58
N ASN A 226 15.66 3.26 24.58
CA ASN A 226 14.65 3.30 25.62
C ASN A 226 13.34 3.90 25.05
N LEU A 227 12.58 3.11 24.28
CA LEU A 227 11.39 3.58 23.57
C LEU A 227 10.14 3.67 24.46
N LEU A 228 10.12 2.93 25.57
CA LEU A 228 9.01 2.93 26.53
C LEU A 228 9.06 4.06 27.58
N THR A 229 10.22 4.67 27.85
CA THR A 229 10.39 5.70 28.90
C THR A 229 10.32 7.14 28.39
N ASP A 230 10.56 7.38 27.10
CA ASP A 230 10.67 8.73 26.52
C ASP A 230 9.32 9.47 26.33
N GLN A 231 8.21 8.89 26.82
CA GLN A 231 6.85 9.40 26.62
C GLN A 231 6.10 9.74 27.91
N LYS A 232 6.65 9.48 29.10
CA LYS A 232 5.96 9.86 30.35
C LYS A 232 6.01 11.36 30.67
N ASN A 233 6.73 12.15 29.85
CA ASN A 233 7.01 13.57 30.10
C ASN A 233 6.53 14.51 28.97
N LYS A 234 5.48 14.16 28.20
CA LYS A 234 4.90 15.13 27.24
C LYS A 234 3.39 15.02 27.06
#